data_AF-A0A9P5JET9-F1
#
_entry.id   AF-A0A9P5JET9-F1
#
_cell.length_a   1.000
_cell.length_b   1.000
_cell.length_c   1.000
_cell.angle_alpha   90.00
_cell.angle_beta   90.00
_cell.angle_gamma   90.00
#
_symmetry.space_group_name_H-M   'P 1'
#
loop_
_entity.id
_entity.type
_entity.pdbx_description
1 polymer ?
#
loop_
_entity_poly.entity_id
_entity_poly.type
_entity_poly.pdbx_seq_one_letter_code
_entity_poly.pdbx_strand_id
1 'polypeptide(L)'
;MFVMLLIYQLFTLAFGQTIAAFSGNENQASLINPLFLGIFASFSGVLVPYGQITAFWRYWIYYLDPWSYLLGGQVFFSMRDIPVVCATKEYTVFSPPSNQTCGDYMAPYLNVAAGYINNPNATSDCQYCQYSIGNDYLARVNLNNSVDGPRDIGISALYMIACFGLLFFAMWFRSRPKTNVMRS
;
A
#
# COMPACT_ATOMS: atom_id res chain seq x y z
N MET A 1 -6.13 11.89 -0.90
CA MET A 1 -5.06 11.59 -1.87
C MET A 1 -3.90 12.58 -1.81
N PHE A 2 -4.09 13.88 -2.09
CA PHE A 2 -3.00 14.87 -2.14
C PHE A 2 -2.10 14.90 -0.89
N VAL A 3 -2.68 14.94 0.31
CA VAL A 3 -1.93 14.94 1.57
C VAL A 3 -1.03 13.69 1.71
N MET A 4 -1.52 12.52 1.29
CA MET A 4 -0.72 11.28 1.33
C MET A 4 0.45 11.32 0.35
N LEU A 5 0.27 11.92 -0.83
CA LEU A 5 1.38 12.12 -1.78
C LEU A 5 2.44 13.07 -1.21
N LEU A 6 2.02 14.14 -0.52
CA LEU A 6 2.95 15.03 0.16
C LEU A 6 3.72 14.33 1.28
N ILE A 7 3.02 13.58 2.15
CA ILE A 7 3.67 12.82 3.23
C ILE A 7 4.65 11.80 2.63
N TYR A 8 4.27 11.09 1.58
CA TYR A 8 5.14 10.14 0.87
C TYR A 8 6.42 10.81 0.33
N GLN A 9 6.27 11.95 -0.35
CA GLN A 9 7.42 12.67 -0.90
C GLN A 9 8.35 13.20 0.21
N LEU A 10 7.79 13.77 1.27
CA LEU A 10 8.57 14.28 2.39
C LEU A 10 9.25 13.16 3.19
N PHE A 11 8.56 12.04 3.39
CA PHE A 11 9.11 10.86 4.06
C PHE A 11 10.29 10.27 3.28
N THR A 12 10.12 10.01 1.98
CA THR A 12 11.18 9.41 1.15
C THR A 12 12.41 10.32 1.06
N LEU A 13 12.21 11.63 0.94
CA LEU A 13 13.29 12.62 1.03
C LEU A 13 14.00 12.56 2.38
N ALA A 14 13.24 12.65 3.48
CA ALA A 14 13.82 12.64 4.83
C ALA A 14 14.57 11.33 5.14
N PHE A 15 14.01 10.20 4.72
CA PHE A 15 14.61 8.89 4.92
C PHE A 15 15.93 8.74 4.14
N GLY A 16 15.97 9.13 2.87
CA GLY A 16 17.19 9.10 2.06
C GLY A 16 18.30 9.97 2.64
N GLN A 17 17.95 11.19 3.10
CA GLN A 17 18.89 12.07 3.78
C GLN A 17 19.36 11.46 5.12
N THR A 18 18.51 10.70 5.81
CA THR A 18 18.86 10.08 7.11
C THR A 18 19.94 9.04 6.88
N ILE A 19 19.77 8.19 5.86
CA ILE A 19 20.77 7.20 5.46
C ILE A 19 22.08 7.90 5.09
N ALA A 20 22.04 8.98 4.33
CA ALA A 20 23.24 9.74 3.96
C ALA A 20 23.94 10.33 5.20
N ALA A 21 23.20 10.90 6.14
CA ALA A 21 23.74 11.50 7.36
C ALA A 21 24.40 10.48 8.30
N PHE A 22 23.89 9.24 8.34
CA PHE A 22 24.49 8.14 9.11
C PHE A 22 25.62 7.41 8.38
N SER A 23 25.69 7.51 7.05
CA SER A 23 26.75 6.87 6.27
C SER A 23 28.10 7.57 6.46
N GLY A 24 29.17 6.78 6.53
CA GLY A 24 30.53 7.33 6.60
C GLY A 24 31.03 7.85 5.25
N ASN A 25 30.59 7.23 4.15
CA ASN A 25 31.00 7.50 2.77
C ASN A 25 29.83 7.27 1.80
N GLU A 26 29.86 7.91 0.63
CA GLU A 26 28.82 7.84 -0.40
C GLU A 26 28.54 6.40 -0.89
N ASN A 27 29.59 5.60 -1.07
CA ASN A 27 29.47 4.20 -1.49
C ASN A 27 28.65 3.37 -0.49
N GLN A 28 28.79 3.64 0.81
CA GLN A 28 28.01 2.93 1.84
C GLN A 28 26.53 3.35 1.80
N ALA A 29 26.25 4.65 1.62
CA ALA A 29 24.88 5.13 1.47
C ALA A 29 24.17 4.47 0.28
N SER A 30 24.86 4.36 -0.85
CA SER A 30 24.32 3.76 -2.07
C SER A 30 24.02 2.26 -1.94
N LEU A 31 24.69 1.54 -1.04
CA LEU A 31 24.43 0.13 -0.77
C LEU A 31 23.31 -0.07 0.25
N ILE A 32 23.23 0.82 1.25
CA ILE A 32 22.24 0.74 2.34
C ILE A 32 20.84 1.14 1.85
N ASN A 33 20.74 2.16 1.00
CA ASN A 33 19.44 2.64 0.49
C ASN A 33 18.60 1.55 -0.21
N PRO A 34 19.12 0.82 -1.23
CA PRO A 34 18.35 -0.22 -1.90
C PRO A 34 17.99 -1.40 -0.98
N LEU A 35 18.77 -1.67 0.07
CA LEU A 35 18.43 -2.70 1.04
C LEU A 35 17.12 -2.37 1.78
N PHE A 36 16.98 -1.15 2.29
CA PHE A 36 15.75 -0.72 2.95
C PHE A 36 14.57 -0.66 1.99
N LEU A 37 14.79 -0.16 0.76
CA LEU A 37 13.74 -0.14 -0.27
C LEU A 37 13.26 -1.55 -0.60
N GLY A 38 14.15 -2.54 -0.69
CA GLY A 38 13.79 -3.93 -0.95
C GLY A 38 12.96 -4.53 0.19
N ILE A 39 13.30 -4.23 1.44
CA ILE A 39 12.54 -4.67 2.63
C ILE A 39 11.15 -4.05 2.61
N PHE A 40 11.05 -2.73 2.48
CA PHE A 40 9.75 -2.03 2.46
C PHE A 40 8.88 -2.48 1.27
N ALA A 41 9.46 -2.64 0.09
CA ALA A 41 8.71 -3.12 -1.07
C ALA A 41 8.14 -4.54 -0.83
N SER A 42 8.97 -5.45 -0.30
CA SER A 42 8.60 -6.87 -0.15
C SER A 42 7.55 -7.10 0.94
N PHE A 43 7.56 -6.31 2.01
CA PHE A 43 6.74 -6.54 3.20
C PHE A 43 5.62 -5.53 3.43
N SER A 44 5.46 -4.54 2.55
CA SER A 44 4.39 -3.52 2.60
C SER A 44 2.96 -4.05 2.38
N GLY A 45 2.79 -5.30 1.98
CA GLY A 45 1.48 -5.86 1.62
C GLY A 45 0.99 -5.53 0.21
N VAL A 46 1.71 -4.68 -0.53
CA VAL A 46 1.31 -4.24 -1.88
C VAL A 46 1.82 -5.18 -2.97
N LEU A 47 3.12 -5.54 -2.93
CA LEU A 47 3.68 -6.51 -3.88
C LEU A 47 3.26 -7.94 -3.54
N VAL A 48 3.27 -8.26 -2.24
CA VAL A 48 2.85 -9.56 -1.71
C VAL A 48 1.69 -9.29 -0.76
N PRO A 49 0.46 -9.73 -1.10
CA PRO A 49 -0.70 -9.57 -0.21
C PRO A 49 -0.41 -10.10 1.19
N TYR A 50 -0.96 -9.44 2.22
CA TYR A 50 -0.73 -9.80 3.63
C TYR A 50 -0.87 -11.29 3.92
N GLY A 51 -1.83 -11.98 3.30
CA GLY A 51 -2.06 -13.42 3.48
C GLY A 51 -0.92 -14.32 2.95
N GLN A 52 -0.15 -13.85 1.98
CA GLN A 52 0.95 -14.60 1.33
C GLN A 52 2.33 -14.33 1.95
N ILE A 53 2.46 -13.30 2.80
CA ILE A 53 3.69 -13.04 3.54
C ILE A 53 3.90 -14.17 4.55
N THR A 54 5.13 -14.70 4.63
CA THR A 54 5.47 -15.77 5.58
C THR A 54 5.14 -15.34 7.01
N ALA A 55 4.62 -16.27 7.83
CA ALA A 55 4.09 -15.97 9.16
C ALA A 55 5.06 -15.15 10.03
N PHE A 56 6.35 -15.46 10.02
CA PHE A 56 7.36 -14.73 10.80
C PHE A 56 7.35 -13.23 10.49
N TRP A 57 7.57 -12.83 9.22
CA TRP A 57 7.63 -11.42 8.82
C TRP A 57 6.26 -10.72 8.90
N ARG A 58 5.18 -11.46 8.67
CA ARG A 58 3.81 -10.95 8.66
C ARG A 58 3.38 -10.32 10.00
N TYR A 59 3.82 -10.87 11.14
CA TYR A 59 3.35 -10.41 12.44
C TYR A 59 4.03 -9.15 12.98
N TRP A 60 5.19 -8.77 12.43
CA TRP A 60 5.94 -7.61 12.96
C TRP A 60 6.45 -6.67 11.88
N ILE A 61 7.08 -7.15 10.81
CA ILE A 61 7.58 -6.24 9.75
C ILE A 61 6.43 -5.51 9.08
N TYR A 62 5.36 -6.23 8.73
CA TYR A 62 4.21 -5.61 8.04
C TYR A 62 3.66 -4.38 8.79
N TYR A 63 3.60 -4.46 10.13
CA TYR A 63 3.09 -3.39 11.00
C TYR A 63 4.15 -2.33 11.36
N LEU A 64 5.45 -2.63 11.16
CA LEU A 64 6.54 -1.67 11.36
C LEU A 64 6.93 -0.95 10.08
N ASP A 65 6.52 -1.47 8.93
CA ASP A 65 6.83 -0.93 7.63
C ASP A 65 5.99 0.32 7.34
N PRO A 66 6.63 1.51 7.18
CA PRO A 66 5.93 2.73 6.84
C PRO A 66 5.23 2.66 5.48
N TRP A 67 5.71 1.83 4.54
CA TRP A 67 5.11 1.70 3.21
C TRP A 67 3.74 1.04 3.24
N SER A 68 3.49 0.12 4.18
CA SER A 68 2.16 -0.48 4.39
C SER A 68 1.09 0.60 4.60
N TYR A 69 1.40 1.59 5.43
CA TYR A 69 0.47 2.69 5.77
C TYR A 69 0.43 3.76 4.69
N LEU A 70 1.58 4.12 4.10
CA LEU A 70 1.63 5.12 3.03
C LEU A 70 0.85 4.68 1.80
N LEU A 71 1.10 3.47 1.31
CA LEU A 71 0.45 2.94 0.12
C LEU A 71 -0.99 2.52 0.43
N GLY A 72 -1.25 1.92 1.60
CA GLY A 72 -2.61 1.58 2.04
C GLY A 72 -3.51 2.82 2.09
N GLY A 73 -3.03 3.90 2.68
CA GLY A 73 -3.75 5.17 2.71
C GLY A 73 -3.95 5.81 1.33
N GLN A 74 -2.96 5.74 0.43
CA GLN A 74 -3.11 6.21 -0.95
C GLN A 74 -4.22 5.44 -1.68
N VAL A 75 -4.18 4.11 -1.64
CA VAL A 75 -5.19 3.25 -2.26
C VAL A 75 -6.58 3.50 -1.67
N PHE A 76 -6.67 3.62 -0.34
CA PHE A 76 -7.92 3.93 0.35
C PHE A 76 -8.55 5.23 -0.16
N PHE A 77 -7.82 6.34 -0.15
CA PHE A 77 -8.37 7.63 -0.60
C PHE A 77 -8.57 7.74 -2.12
N SER A 78 -7.92 6.89 -2.91
CA SER A 78 -8.04 6.89 -4.36
C SER A 78 -9.16 6.00 -4.88
N MET A 79 -9.63 5.00 -4.12
CA MET A 79 -10.65 4.05 -4.58
C MET A 79 -11.95 4.11 -3.79
N ARG A 80 -11.94 4.71 -2.60
CA ARG A 80 -13.11 4.76 -1.72
C ARG A 80 -14.29 5.44 -2.41
N ASP A 81 -15.44 4.77 -2.35
CA ASP A 81 -16.74 5.25 -2.85
C ASP A 81 -16.77 5.60 -4.35
N ILE A 82 -15.83 5.04 -5.13
CA ILE A 82 -15.80 5.20 -6.59
C ILE A 82 -16.54 4.03 -7.26
N PRO A 83 -17.53 4.30 -8.14
CA PRO A 83 -18.18 3.24 -8.90
C PRO A 83 -17.21 2.64 -9.92
N VAL A 84 -17.14 1.31 -9.97
CA VAL A 84 -16.27 0.59 -10.89
C VAL A 84 -17.08 0.19 -12.13
N VAL A 85 -16.62 0.63 -13.30
CA VAL A 85 -17.16 0.20 -14.59
C VAL A 85 -16.08 -0.59 -15.32
N CYS A 86 -16.24 -1.91 -15.36
CA CYS A 86 -15.28 -2.80 -16.04
C CYS A 86 -15.19 -2.48 -17.54
N ALA A 87 -13.98 -2.48 -18.08
CA ALA A 87 -13.75 -2.48 -19.52
C ALA A 87 -14.06 -3.86 -20.13
N THR A 88 -14.24 -3.94 -21.44
CA THR A 88 -14.54 -5.20 -22.17
C THR A 88 -13.56 -6.34 -21.87
N LYS A 89 -12.29 -6.02 -21.64
CA LYS A 89 -11.20 -6.96 -21.30
C LYS A 89 -11.13 -7.36 -19.82
N GLU A 90 -11.81 -6.63 -18.93
CA GLU A 90 -11.80 -6.86 -17.48
C GLU A 90 -12.97 -7.74 -17.04
N TYR A 91 -13.97 -7.91 -17.91
CA TYR A 91 -15.02 -8.88 -17.69
C TYR A 91 -14.47 -10.29 -17.72
N THR A 92 -14.85 -11.07 -16.72
CA THR A 92 -14.73 -12.52 -16.78
C THR A 92 -15.86 -13.04 -17.65
N VAL A 93 -15.51 -13.58 -18.82
CA VAL A 93 -16.48 -14.13 -19.78
C VAL A 93 -16.63 -15.63 -19.56
N PHE A 94 -17.86 -16.09 -19.37
CA PHE A 94 -18.18 -17.51 -19.25
C PHE A 94 -19.58 -17.79 -19.82
N SER A 95 -19.90 -19.06 -20.06
CA SER A 95 -21.23 -19.47 -20.53
C SER A 95 -21.97 -20.22 -19.43
N PRO A 96 -23.25 -19.90 -19.17
CA PRO A 96 -24.04 -20.58 -18.16
C PRO A 96 -24.48 -21.97 -18.68
N PRO A 97 -24.92 -22.88 -17.80
CA PRO A 97 -25.51 -24.15 -18.21
C PRO A 97 -26.73 -23.97 -19.12
N SER A 98 -27.04 -24.98 -19.94
CA SER A 98 -28.19 -24.95 -20.85
C SER A 98 -29.49 -24.65 -20.10
N ASN A 99 -30.32 -23.75 -20.68
CA ASN A 99 -31.59 -23.26 -20.13
C ASN A 99 -31.52 -22.32 -18.91
N GLN A 100 -30.38 -21.69 -18.62
CA GLN A 100 -30.27 -20.64 -17.60
C GLN A 100 -29.78 -19.32 -18.19
N THR A 101 -30.26 -18.20 -17.64
CA THR A 101 -29.71 -16.88 -17.95
C THR A 101 -28.47 -16.61 -17.09
N CYS A 102 -27.60 -15.70 -17.54
CA CYS A 102 -26.44 -15.26 -16.76
C CYS A 102 -26.83 -14.77 -15.36
N GLY A 103 -27.93 -14.02 -15.27
CA GLY A 103 -28.48 -13.52 -14.02
C GLY A 103 -28.92 -14.64 -13.09
N ASP A 104 -29.67 -15.62 -13.59
CA ASP A 104 -30.17 -16.73 -12.78
C ASP A 104 -29.04 -17.63 -12.27
N TYR A 105 -28.06 -17.92 -13.12
CA TYR A 105 -26.91 -18.74 -12.75
C TYR A 105 -26.03 -18.07 -11.69
N MET A 106 -25.82 -16.76 -11.80
CA MET A 106 -24.96 -16.01 -10.87
C MET A 106 -25.68 -15.44 -9.65
N ALA A 107 -27.01 -15.40 -9.61
CA ALA A 107 -27.79 -14.93 -8.46
C ALA A 107 -27.31 -15.51 -7.11
N PRO A 108 -27.08 -16.83 -6.94
CA PRO A 108 -26.57 -17.35 -5.67
C PRO A 108 -25.14 -16.88 -5.36
N TYR A 109 -24.32 -16.63 -6.38
CA TYR A 109 -22.94 -16.17 -6.21
C TYR A 109 -22.88 -14.67 -5.85
N LEU A 110 -23.71 -13.83 -6.47
CA LEU A 110 -23.79 -12.39 -6.15
C LEU A 110 -24.34 -12.11 -4.74
N ASN A 111 -24.98 -13.09 -4.09
CA ASN A 111 -25.39 -12.97 -2.69
C ASN A 111 -24.21 -13.06 -1.70
N VAL A 112 -23.09 -13.69 -2.11
CA VAL A 112 -21.93 -13.91 -1.23
C VAL A 112 -20.67 -13.17 -1.71
N ALA A 113 -20.61 -12.82 -2.99
CA ALA A 113 -19.50 -12.14 -3.61
C ALA A 113 -19.96 -10.81 -4.22
N ALA A 114 -19.13 -9.78 -4.06
CA ALA A 114 -19.36 -8.48 -4.68
C ALA A 114 -19.20 -8.56 -6.22
N GLY A 115 -19.78 -7.57 -6.90
CA GLY A 115 -19.70 -7.44 -8.36
C GLY A 115 -21.05 -7.28 -9.03
N TYR A 116 -21.04 -7.25 -10.35
CA TYR A 116 -22.25 -7.11 -11.16
C TYR A 116 -22.09 -7.79 -12.53
N ILE A 117 -23.21 -7.97 -13.22
CA ILE A 117 -23.27 -8.56 -14.55
C ILE A 117 -23.73 -7.48 -15.52
N ASN A 118 -23.02 -7.33 -16.64
CA ASN A 118 -23.37 -6.31 -17.64
C ASN A 118 -24.66 -6.66 -18.40
N ASN A 119 -24.88 -7.96 -18.68
CA ASN A 119 -26.07 -8.44 -19.38
C ASN A 119 -26.68 -9.68 -18.69
N PRO A 120 -27.62 -9.49 -17.74
CA PRO A 120 -28.21 -10.60 -16.98
C PRO A 120 -29.11 -11.51 -17.84
N ASN A 121 -29.64 -11.03 -18.96
CA ASN A 121 -30.57 -11.77 -19.82
C ASN A 121 -29.86 -12.65 -20.86
N ALA A 122 -28.53 -12.55 -20.98
CA ALA A 122 -27.78 -13.35 -21.93
C ALA A 122 -27.78 -14.83 -21.54
N THR A 123 -27.76 -15.70 -22.54
CA THR A 123 -27.67 -17.17 -22.40
C THR A 123 -26.32 -17.72 -22.88
N SER A 124 -25.45 -16.85 -23.38
CA SER A 124 -24.07 -17.10 -23.79
C SER A 124 -23.23 -15.85 -23.55
N ASP A 125 -21.91 -16.00 -23.38
CA ASP A 125 -20.97 -14.89 -23.18
C ASP A 125 -21.34 -13.94 -22.01
N CYS A 126 -21.62 -14.51 -20.84
CA CYS A 126 -21.88 -13.75 -19.62
C CYS A 126 -20.68 -12.91 -19.23
N GLN A 127 -20.88 -11.61 -19.07
CA GLN A 127 -19.85 -10.66 -18.68
C GLN A 127 -20.00 -10.32 -17.19
N TYR A 128 -19.16 -10.92 -16.35
CA TYR A 128 -19.12 -10.64 -14.92
C TYR A 128 -17.97 -9.70 -14.55
N CYS A 129 -18.30 -8.64 -13.80
CA CYS A 129 -17.33 -7.72 -13.21
C CYS A 129 -17.24 -7.98 -11.72
N GLN A 130 -16.04 -8.23 -11.24
CA GLN A 130 -15.78 -8.66 -9.86
C GLN A 130 -15.90 -7.53 -8.81
N TYR A 131 -15.93 -6.28 -9.26
CA TYR A 131 -15.98 -5.09 -8.41
C TYR A 131 -17.09 -4.17 -8.89
N SER A 132 -17.97 -3.75 -7.98
CA SER A 132 -19.04 -2.79 -8.27
C SER A 132 -18.70 -1.39 -7.76
N ILE A 133 -18.06 -1.33 -6.60
CA ILE A 133 -17.57 -0.12 -5.97
C ILE A 133 -16.12 -0.37 -5.50
N GLY A 134 -15.30 0.67 -5.44
CA GLY A 134 -13.90 0.52 -5.00
C GLY A 134 -13.77 -0.04 -3.58
N ASN A 135 -14.81 0.08 -2.74
CA ASN A 135 -14.84 -0.55 -1.41
C ASN A 135 -14.77 -2.09 -1.49
N ASP A 136 -15.28 -2.71 -2.57
CA ASP A 136 -15.17 -4.15 -2.81
C ASP A 136 -13.73 -4.60 -3.00
N TYR A 137 -12.89 -3.72 -3.56
CA TYR A 137 -11.46 -3.93 -3.66
C TYR A 137 -10.77 -3.69 -2.32
N LEU A 138 -11.09 -2.59 -1.62
CA LEU A 138 -10.53 -2.25 -0.31
C LEU A 138 -10.77 -3.34 0.75
N ALA A 139 -11.93 -4.02 0.70
CA ALA A 139 -12.25 -5.14 1.57
C ALA A 139 -11.27 -6.31 1.43
N ARG A 140 -10.72 -6.56 0.23
CA ARG A 140 -9.76 -7.65 -0.02
C ARG A 140 -8.35 -7.34 0.46
N VAL A 141 -7.97 -6.07 0.45
CA VAL A 141 -6.64 -5.60 0.88
C VAL A 141 -6.61 -5.20 2.36
N ASN A 142 -7.59 -5.66 3.15
CA ASN A 142 -7.70 -5.41 4.59
C ASN A 142 -7.84 -3.92 4.97
N LEU A 143 -8.50 -3.14 4.10
CA LEU A 143 -8.80 -1.71 4.28
C LEU A 143 -10.32 -1.47 4.27
N ASN A 144 -11.08 -2.35 4.92
CA ASN A 144 -12.54 -2.33 4.88
C ASN A 144 -13.16 -1.21 5.73
N ASN A 145 -12.45 -0.72 6.75
CA ASN A 145 -13.03 0.18 7.73
C ASN A 145 -12.80 1.65 7.35
N SER A 146 -13.79 2.49 7.61
CA SER A 146 -13.68 3.94 7.40
C SER A 146 -12.58 4.60 8.24
N VAL A 147 -12.16 3.96 9.33
CA VAL A 147 -11.11 4.41 10.25
C VAL A 147 -9.71 4.12 9.71
N ASP A 148 -9.57 3.18 8.76
CA ASP A 148 -8.27 2.76 8.23
C ASP A 148 -7.57 3.93 7.51
N GLY A 149 -8.30 4.73 6.71
CA GLY A 149 -7.74 5.89 6.03
C GLY A 149 -7.13 6.94 6.98
N PRO A 150 -7.89 7.50 7.95
CA PRO A 150 -7.35 8.45 8.92
C PRO A 150 -6.22 7.88 9.79
N ARG A 151 -6.32 6.60 10.20
CA ARG A 151 -5.24 5.90 10.92
C ARG A 151 -3.95 5.92 10.12
N ASP A 152 -4.02 5.56 8.85
CA ASP A 152 -2.86 5.48 7.96
C ASP A 152 -2.23 6.85 7.72
N ILE A 153 -3.02 7.94 7.74
CA ILE A 153 -2.49 9.32 7.69
C ILE A 153 -1.66 9.59 8.95
N GLY A 154 -2.24 9.31 10.12
CA GLY A 154 -1.60 9.58 11.40
C GLY A 154 -0.28 8.81 11.56
N ILE A 155 -0.28 7.53 11.24
CA ILE A 155 0.92 6.68 11.33
C ILE A 155 1.98 7.15 10.33
N SER A 156 1.60 7.42 9.08
CA SER A 156 2.55 7.89 8.06
C SER A 156 3.17 9.24 8.43
N ALA A 157 2.37 10.18 8.97
CA ALA A 157 2.87 11.47 9.44
C ALA A 157 3.83 11.32 10.63
N LEU A 158 3.57 10.39 11.54
CA LEU A 158 4.47 10.09 12.66
C LEU A 158 5.85 9.60 12.16
N TYR A 159 5.88 8.67 11.19
CA TYR A 159 7.13 8.19 10.59
C TYR A 159 7.89 9.32 9.88
N MET A 160 7.18 10.18 9.15
CA MET A 160 7.76 11.36 8.51
C MET A 160 8.43 12.29 9.54
N ILE A 161 7.72 12.66 10.61
CA ILE A 161 8.25 13.53 11.67
C ILE A 161 9.43 12.86 12.37
N ALA A 162 9.36 11.56 12.63
CA ALA A 162 10.46 10.81 13.24
C ALA A 162 11.72 10.81 12.35
N CYS A 163 11.58 10.65 11.04
CA CYS A 163 12.70 10.72 10.10
C CYS A 163 13.34 12.12 10.09
N PHE A 164 12.54 13.18 10.03
CA PHE A 164 13.08 14.54 10.17
C PHE A 164 13.74 14.76 11.53
N GLY A 165 13.17 14.25 12.61
CA GLY A 165 13.78 14.30 13.95
C GLY A 165 15.16 13.63 13.97
N LEU A 166 15.28 12.43 13.38
CA LEU A 166 16.54 11.71 13.25
C LEU A 166 17.55 12.45 12.39
N LEU A 167 17.12 13.10 11.30
CA LEU A 167 17.97 13.98 10.50
C LEU A 167 18.56 15.12 11.31
N PHE A 168 17.69 15.90 11.96
CA PHE A 168 18.12 17.03 12.76
C PHE A 168 19.05 16.58 13.89
N PHE A 169 18.73 15.45 14.51
CA PHE A 169 19.57 14.84 15.54
C PHE A 169 20.95 14.42 15.00
N ALA A 170 21.01 13.74 13.85
CA ALA A 170 22.26 13.33 13.22
C ALA A 170 23.13 14.53 12.84
N MET A 171 22.52 15.55 12.23
CA MET A 171 23.21 16.81 11.89
C MET A 171 23.71 17.53 13.14
N TRP A 172 22.92 17.55 14.21
CA TRP A 172 23.31 18.13 15.48
C TRP A 172 24.48 17.41 16.14
N PHE A 173 24.50 16.07 16.11
CA PHE A 173 25.66 15.30 16.58
C PHE A 173 26.93 15.58 15.77
N ARG A 174 26.79 15.74 14.46
CA ARG A 174 27.91 16.01 13.56
C ARG A 174 28.44 17.44 13.65
N SER A 175 27.59 18.42 14.00
CA SER A 175 27.98 19.82 14.16
C SER A 175 28.65 20.12 15.51
N ARG A 176 28.58 19.21 16.50
CA ARG A 176 29.36 19.34 17.73
C ARG A 176 30.86 19.30 17.38
N PRO A 177 31.65 20.31 17.80
CA PRO A 177 33.08 20.25 17.61
C PRO A 177 33.62 19.04 18.35
N LYS A 178 34.39 18.19 17.65
CA LYS A 178 35.23 17.19 18.31
C LYS A 178 36.22 17.99 19.17
N THR A 179 35.96 18.09 20.47
CA THR A 179 36.94 18.62 21.42
C THR A 179 38.19 17.76 21.29
N ASN A 180 39.27 18.39 20.80
CA ASN A 180 40.58 17.78 20.64
C ASN A 180 40.98 17.00 21.90
N VAL A 181 41.20 15.71 21.76
CA VAL A 181 41.93 14.89 22.74
C VAL A 181 43.24 14.43 22.10
N MET A 182 44.29 15.15 22.50
CA MET A 182 45.73 14.82 22.51
C MET A 182 46.63 15.30 21.35
N ARG A 183 47.05 16.56 21.51
CA ARG A 183 48.42 17.10 21.50
C ARG A 183 49.53 16.07 21.84
N SER A 184 50.51 15.87 20.96
CA SER A 184 51.97 15.95 21.22
C SER A 184 52.74 15.93 19.91
#